data_AF-A0A1S9JR73-F1
#
_entry.id   AF-A0A1S9JR73-F1
#
_cell.length_a   1.000
_cell.length_b   1.000
_cell.length_c   1.000
_cell.angle_alpha   90.00
_cell.angle_beta   90.00
_cell.angle_gamma   90.00
#
_symmetry.space_group_name_H-M   'P 1'
#
loop_
_entity.id
_entity.type
_entity.pdbx_description
1 polymer ?
#
loop_
_entity_poly.entity_id
_entity_poly.type
_entity_poly.pdbx_seq_one_letter_code
_entity_poly.pdbx_strand_id
1 'polypeptide(L)'
;MHYGKVKIFDINHSIVSQYLEIQHKLTRTHLTDVPLYLSLEPNNPALAEALITSQRFSGDTTDMFLMMACLSLFESDERILLFLSGCLSSISAKVRAIIQTDISASWTLGAIALRLHMSESLLKIKLKNEGHMFSRLLLEERMRVAVNMLCSRHGYGQAVAEKCGYSSWSYFISV
;
A
#
# COMPACT_ATOMS: atom_id res chain seq x y z
N MET A 1 26.00 -24.79 13.54
CA MET A 1 25.39 -23.44 13.46
C MET A 1 23.88 -23.61 13.39
N HIS A 2 23.18 -23.39 14.52
CA HIS A 2 21.72 -23.51 14.58
C HIS A 2 21.12 -22.22 14.00
N TYR A 3 20.54 -22.30 12.81
CA TYR A 3 19.58 -21.29 12.37
C TYR A 3 18.41 -21.35 13.36
N GLY A 4 18.21 -20.27 14.11
CA GLY A 4 17.06 -20.11 15.00
C GLY A 4 15.76 -20.33 14.20
N LYS A 5 14.79 -20.99 14.83
CA LYS A 5 13.47 -21.27 14.23
C LYS A 5 12.77 -19.96 13.89
N VAL A 6 12.85 -19.50 12.64
CA VAL A 6 12.05 -18.38 12.14
C VAL A 6 10.59 -18.86 12.05
N LYS A 7 9.67 -18.12 12.66
CA LYS A 7 8.23 -18.32 12.51
C LYS A 7 7.66 -17.18 11.67
N ILE A 8 6.80 -17.51 10.70
CA ILE A 8 6.14 -16.57 9.81
C ILE A 8 4.65 -16.59 10.14
N PHE A 9 4.02 -15.41 10.22
CA PHE A 9 2.59 -15.24 10.45
C PHE A 9 1.97 -14.37 9.37
N ASP A 10 0.86 -14.84 8.80
CA ASP A 10 0.10 -14.10 7.80
C ASP A 10 -1.03 -13.33 8.46
N ILE A 11 -0.79 -12.05 8.75
CA ILE A 11 -1.81 -11.16 9.32
C ILE A 11 -2.73 -10.65 8.21
N ASN A 12 -4.02 -10.99 8.29
CA ASN A 12 -5.00 -10.58 7.29
C ASN A 12 -5.47 -9.12 7.49
N HIS A 13 -6.12 -8.57 6.46
CA HIS A 13 -6.63 -7.19 6.47
C HIS A 13 -7.60 -6.90 7.62
N SER A 14 -8.44 -7.87 8.02
CA SER A 14 -9.42 -7.69 9.10
C SER A 14 -8.73 -7.44 10.43
N ILE A 15 -7.70 -8.23 10.74
CA ILE A 15 -6.93 -8.11 11.98
C ILE A 15 -6.21 -6.76 12.02
N VAL A 16 -5.56 -6.37 10.91
CA VAL A 16 -4.86 -5.07 10.84
C VAL A 16 -5.84 -3.90 10.98
N SER A 17 -7.00 -3.96 10.34
CA SER A 17 -8.04 -2.92 10.45
C SER A 17 -8.51 -2.78 11.89
N GLN A 18 -8.85 -3.89 12.53
CA GLN A 18 -9.34 -3.90 13.91
C GLN A 18 -8.27 -3.44 14.91
N TYR A 19 -7.00 -3.79 14.68
CA TYR A 19 -5.88 -3.29 15.48
C TYR A 19 -5.77 -1.77 15.41
N LEU A 20 -5.80 -1.19 14.21
CA LEU A 20 -5.69 0.26 14.03
C LEU A 20 -6.92 1.01 14.57
N GLU A 21 -8.12 0.42 14.50
CA GLU A 21 -9.33 0.97 15.10
C GLU A 21 -9.21 1.07 16.63
N ILE A 22 -8.72 -0.01 17.28
CA ILE A 22 -8.49 -0.05 18.73
C ILE A 22 -7.46 1.00 19.15
N GLN A 23 -6.44 1.23 18.32
CA GLN A 23 -5.38 2.19 18.59
C GLN A 23 -5.81 3.66 18.32
N HIS A 24 -7.06 3.92 17.90
CA HIS A 24 -7.63 5.25 17.64
C HIS A 24 -6.81 6.14 16.67
N LYS A 25 -5.93 5.56 15.84
CA LYS A 25 -4.97 6.28 14.97
C LYS A 25 -5.20 6.03 13.48
N LEU A 26 -6.46 6.18 13.02
CA LEU A 26 -6.79 6.25 11.58
C LEU A 26 -6.36 7.59 11.00
N THR A 27 -5.05 7.87 10.96
CA THR A 27 -4.55 9.08 10.31
C THR A 27 -4.33 8.78 8.83
N ARG A 28 -5.20 9.36 7.97
CA ARG A 28 -4.94 9.49 6.52
C ARG A 28 -3.72 10.38 6.33
N THR A 29 -2.52 9.84 6.42
CA THR A 29 -1.31 10.50 5.93
C THR A 29 -1.09 10.07 4.48
N HIS A 30 -0.56 10.96 3.65
CA HIS A 30 -0.26 10.66 2.25
C HIS A 30 0.78 9.53 2.18
N LEU A 31 0.34 8.33 1.81
CA LEU A 31 1.10 7.08 1.79
C LEU A 31 2.03 6.99 0.57
N THR A 32 2.95 7.94 0.42
CA THR A 32 3.88 7.92 -0.73
C THR A 32 5.17 7.16 -0.47
N ASP A 33 5.52 6.84 0.79
CA ASP A 33 6.80 6.21 1.15
C ASP A 33 6.69 5.21 2.32
N VAL A 34 5.78 4.23 2.22
CA VAL A 34 5.74 3.13 3.19
C VAL A 34 6.79 2.09 2.81
N PRO A 35 7.74 1.73 3.71
CA PRO A 35 8.79 0.78 3.39
C PRO A 35 8.20 -0.61 3.09
N LEU A 36 8.77 -1.33 2.13
CA LEU A 36 8.31 -2.70 1.77
C LEU A 36 8.52 -3.72 2.88
N TYR A 37 9.53 -3.50 3.72
CA TYR A 37 9.80 -4.28 4.91
C TYR A 37 10.08 -3.35 6.07
N LEU A 38 9.68 -3.77 7.28
CA LEU A 38 9.97 -3.06 8.51
C LEU A 38 10.61 -4.05 9.48
N SER A 39 11.79 -3.69 10.00
CA SER A 39 12.49 -4.47 11.03
C SER A 39 12.44 -3.69 12.34
N LEU A 40 11.86 -4.31 13.37
CA LEU A 40 11.65 -3.73 14.68
C LEU A 40 12.08 -4.71 15.76
N GLU A 41 12.49 -4.18 16.91
CA GLU A 41 12.69 -4.97 18.12
C GLU A 41 11.43 -4.88 19.00
N PRO A 42 11.01 -5.99 19.63
CA PRO A 42 9.85 -5.96 20.52
C PRO A 42 10.19 -5.22 21.80
N ASN A 43 9.23 -4.43 22.30
CA ASN A 43 9.37 -3.69 23.56
C ASN A 43 9.65 -4.60 24.77
N ASN A 44 9.19 -5.85 24.71
CA ASN A 44 9.43 -6.85 25.75
C ASN A 44 9.82 -8.19 25.10
N PRO A 45 11.11 -8.49 24.96
CA PRO A 45 11.58 -9.70 24.30
C PRO A 45 11.21 -10.99 25.06
N ALA A 46 11.10 -10.93 26.40
CA ALA A 46 10.68 -12.08 27.20
C ALA A 46 9.21 -12.45 26.95
N LEU A 47 8.33 -11.45 26.82
CA LEU A 47 6.95 -11.66 26.40
C LEU A 47 6.87 -12.15 24.95
N ALA A 48 7.70 -11.61 24.05
CA ALA A 48 7.77 -12.09 22.67
C ALA A 48 8.16 -13.57 22.61
N GLU A 49 9.17 -13.99 23.38
CA GLU A 49 9.59 -15.39 23.47
C GLU A 49 8.48 -16.29 24.07
N ALA A 50 7.80 -15.83 25.12
CA ALA A 50 6.66 -16.55 25.70
C ALA A 50 5.50 -16.71 24.70
N LEU A 51 5.19 -15.69 23.91
CA LEU A 51 4.17 -15.76 22.85
C LEU A 51 4.59 -16.70 21.71
N ILE A 52 5.87 -16.68 21.32
CA ILE A 52 6.42 -17.59 20.30
C ILE A 52 6.40 -19.04 20.79
N THR A 53 6.70 -19.30 22.07
CA THR A 53 6.79 -20.66 22.63
C THR A 53 5.41 -21.25 22.98
N SER A 54 4.45 -20.42 23.38
CA SER A 54 3.09 -20.85 23.74
C SER A 54 2.22 -21.28 22.56
N GLN A 55 2.66 -21.05 21.32
CA GLN A 55 1.93 -21.48 20.12
C GLN A 55 1.88 -23.00 19.93
N ARG A 56 0.83 -23.62 20.50
CA ARG A 56 0.18 -24.81 19.95
C ARG A 56 -1.16 -24.35 19.37
N PHE A 57 -1.21 -24.14 18.05
CA PHE A 57 -2.37 -23.60 17.35
C PHE A 57 -3.62 -24.50 17.54
N SER A 58 -4.71 -23.91 18.00
CA SER A 58 -6.01 -24.58 18.22
C SER A 58 -7.13 -23.52 18.32
N GLY A 59 -7.57 -22.97 17.19
CA GLY A 59 -8.85 -22.25 17.08
C GLY A 59 -8.77 -20.87 16.40
N ASP A 60 -9.83 -20.53 15.64
CA ASP A 60 -9.91 -19.32 14.80
C ASP A 60 -9.89 -18.00 15.62
N THR A 61 -10.41 -18.01 16.85
CA THR A 61 -10.48 -16.83 17.73
C THR A 61 -9.23 -16.61 18.58
N THR A 62 -8.59 -17.69 19.02
CA THR A 62 -7.33 -17.64 19.78
C THR A 62 -6.19 -17.10 18.91
N ASP A 63 -6.19 -17.45 17.63
CA ASP A 63 -5.24 -16.93 16.64
C ASP A 63 -5.35 -15.42 16.47
N MET A 64 -6.57 -14.87 16.45
CA MET A 64 -6.78 -13.43 16.38
C MET A 64 -6.19 -12.71 17.60
N PHE A 65 -6.50 -13.13 18.83
CA PHE A 65 -5.95 -12.48 20.03
C PHE A 65 -4.42 -12.56 20.09
N LEU A 66 -3.84 -13.69 19.64
CA LEU A 66 -2.38 -13.85 19.55
C LEU A 66 -1.77 -12.89 18.54
N MET A 67 -2.38 -12.72 17.37
CA MET A 67 -1.92 -11.78 16.34
C MET A 67 -1.95 -10.34 16.86
N MET A 68 -3.03 -9.97 17.57
CA MET A 68 -3.17 -8.65 18.19
C MET A 68 -2.12 -8.42 19.30
N ALA A 69 -1.86 -9.44 20.13
CA ALA A 69 -0.81 -9.40 21.15
C ALA A 69 0.59 -9.31 20.51
N CYS A 70 0.82 -9.95 19.36
CA CYS A 70 2.08 -9.81 18.64
C CYS A 70 2.26 -8.39 18.09
N LEU A 71 1.20 -7.76 17.56
CA LEU A 71 1.25 -6.38 17.08
C LEU A 71 1.51 -5.37 18.21
N SER A 72 0.91 -5.58 19.39
CA SER A 72 1.11 -4.68 20.54
C SER A 72 2.53 -4.69 21.11
N LEU A 73 3.33 -5.74 20.85
CA LEU A 73 4.76 -5.76 21.22
C LEU A 73 5.57 -4.63 20.57
N PHE A 74 5.07 -4.05 19.48
CA PHE A 74 5.73 -3.02 18.69
C PHE A 74 5.01 -1.67 18.73
N GLU A 75 3.97 -1.53 19.55
CA GLU A 75 3.07 -0.36 19.58
C GLU A 75 3.81 0.97 19.85
N SER A 76 4.93 0.92 20.57
CA SER A 76 5.72 2.12 20.88
C SER A 76 6.42 2.72 19.66
N ASP A 77 6.51 1.98 18.55
CA ASP A 77 7.12 2.46 17.33
C ASP A 77 6.07 2.96 16.33
N GLU A 78 5.98 4.27 16.15
CA GLU A 78 5.01 4.87 15.21
C GLU A 78 5.16 4.36 13.76
N ARG A 79 6.33 3.84 13.38
CA ARG A 79 6.56 3.27 12.04
C ARG A 79 5.69 2.05 11.79
N ILE A 80 5.33 1.26 12.82
CA ILE A 80 4.46 0.10 12.63
C ILE A 80 3.05 0.53 12.24
N LEU A 81 2.52 1.58 12.87
CA LEU A 81 1.19 2.09 12.58
C LEU A 81 1.12 2.67 11.15
N LEU A 82 2.16 3.41 10.74
CA LEU A 82 2.29 3.90 9.38
C LEU A 82 2.43 2.76 8.36
N PHE A 83 3.18 1.71 8.69
CA PHE A 83 3.33 0.53 7.84
C PHE A 83 2.00 -0.22 7.69
N LEU A 84 1.33 -0.53 8.79
CA LEU A 84 0.04 -1.23 8.81
C LEU A 84 -1.07 -0.44 8.11
N SER A 85 -1.15 0.87 8.34
CA SER A 85 -2.11 1.73 7.63
C SER A 85 -1.83 1.78 6.14
N GLY A 86 -0.54 1.76 5.74
CA GLY A 86 -0.10 1.54 4.37
C GLY A 86 -0.56 0.19 3.80
N CYS A 87 -0.51 -0.88 4.60
CA CYS A 87 -0.97 -2.19 4.18
C CYS A 87 -2.48 -2.24 3.86
N LEU A 88 -3.31 -1.52 4.64
CA LEU A 88 -4.76 -1.39 4.44
C LEU A 88 -5.15 -0.52 3.25
N SER A 89 -4.21 0.22 2.65
CA SER A 89 -4.53 0.97 1.45
C SER A 89 -5.02 0.02 0.35
N SER A 90 -6.11 0.43 -0.32
CA SER A 90 -6.67 -0.35 -1.42
C SER A 90 -5.62 -0.55 -2.51
N ILE A 91 -5.74 -1.62 -3.28
CA ILE A 91 -4.85 -1.88 -4.42
C ILE A 91 -4.91 -0.71 -5.40
N SER A 92 -6.09 -0.15 -5.65
CA SER A 92 -6.22 1.08 -6.44
C SER A 92 -5.48 2.28 -5.84
N ALA A 93 -5.43 2.44 -4.52
CA ALA A 93 -4.65 3.50 -3.88
C ALA A 93 -3.14 3.26 -4.08
N LYS A 94 -2.66 2.02 -3.90
CA LYS A 94 -1.25 1.66 -4.15
C LYS A 94 -0.84 1.89 -5.61
N VAL A 95 -1.71 1.51 -6.55
CA VAL A 95 -1.51 1.75 -8.00
C VAL A 95 -1.42 3.25 -8.29
N ARG A 96 -2.32 4.07 -7.74
CA ARG A 96 -2.29 5.54 -7.89
C ARG A 96 -1.00 6.13 -7.31
N ALA A 97 -0.58 5.70 -6.13
CA ALA A 97 0.66 6.17 -5.51
C ALA A 97 1.89 5.88 -6.41
N ILE A 98 1.97 4.68 -7.00
CA ILE A 98 3.06 4.35 -7.93
C ILE A 98 3.00 5.23 -9.18
N ILE A 99 1.83 5.42 -9.78
CA ILE A 99 1.66 6.29 -10.96
C ILE A 99 2.12 7.72 -10.66
N GLN A 100 1.83 8.23 -9.45
CA GLN A 100 2.22 9.57 -9.02
C GLN A 100 3.73 9.74 -8.83
N THR A 101 4.51 8.66 -8.67
CA THR A 101 5.99 8.78 -8.58
C THR A 101 6.60 9.36 -9.86
N ASP A 102 5.99 9.08 -11.02
CA ASP A 102 6.30 9.72 -12.29
C ASP A 102 5.06 9.66 -13.18
N ILE A 103 4.27 10.73 -13.19
CA ILE A 103 3.02 10.77 -13.94
C ILE A 103 3.21 10.67 -15.47
N SER A 104 4.40 11.05 -15.95
CA SER A 104 4.71 11.15 -17.37
C SER A 104 5.17 9.82 -17.97
N ALA A 105 5.59 8.87 -17.13
CA ALA A 105 6.09 7.56 -17.55
C ALA A 105 5.04 6.75 -18.33
N SER A 106 5.54 5.86 -19.20
CA SER A 106 4.75 4.89 -19.97
C SER A 106 4.33 3.70 -19.10
N TRP A 107 3.49 3.96 -18.09
CA TRP A 107 3.03 2.92 -17.16
C TRP A 107 2.26 1.81 -17.86
N THR A 108 2.68 0.58 -17.61
CA THR A 108 1.96 -0.64 -18.01
C THR A 108 1.50 -1.39 -16.78
N LEU A 109 0.46 -2.23 -16.93
CA LEU A 109 0.00 -3.09 -15.84
C LEU A 109 1.14 -3.96 -15.28
N GLY A 110 1.99 -4.48 -16.16
CA GLY A 110 3.20 -5.24 -15.81
C GLY A 110 4.21 -4.47 -14.98
N ALA A 111 4.54 -3.23 -15.37
CA ALA A 111 5.47 -2.40 -14.62
C ALA A 111 4.96 -2.13 -13.18
N ILE A 112 3.66 -1.89 -13.03
CA ILE A 112 3.04 -1.70 -11.71
C ILE A 112 3.00 -3.01 -10.92
N ALA A 113 2.66 -4.13 -11.57
CA ALA A 113 2.59 -5.44 -10.94
C ALA A 113 3.95 -5.86 -10.37
N LEU A 114 5.04 -5.60 -11.11
CA LEU A 114 6.41 -5.82 -10.64
C LEU A 114 6.74 -5.00 -9.39
N ARG A 115 6.38 -3.71 -9.35
CA ARG A 115 6.59 -2.85 -8.17
C ARG A 115 5.75 -3.26 -6.96
N LEU A 116 4.62 -3.92 -7.19
CA LEU A 116 3.75 -4.46 -6.14
C LEU A 116 4.05 -5.93 -5.80
N HIS A 117 5.11 -6.51 -6.37
CA HIS A 117 5.50 -7.90 -6.18
C HIS A 117 4.36 -8.90 -6.43
N MET A 118 3.58 -8.68 -7.49
CA MET A 118 2.49 -9.57 -7.87
C MET A 118 2.47 -9.83 -9.38
N SER A 119 1.81 -10.91 -9.79
CA SER A 119 1.53 -11.16 -11.20
C SER A 119 0.50 -10.15 -11.74
N GLU A 120 0.57 -9.82 -13.03
CA GLU A 120 -0.40 -8.95 -13.70
C GLU A 120 -1.85 -9.45 -13.57
N SER A 121 -2.06 -10.77 -13.65
CA SER A 121 -3.38 -11.40 -13.52
C SER A 121 -3.99 -11.15 -12.15
N LEU A 122 -3.20 -11.34 -11.07
CA LEU A 122 -3.62 -11.03 -9.72
C LEU A 122 -3.93 -9.54 -9.53
N LEU A 123 -3.08 -8.65 -10.05
CA LEU A 123 -3.32 -7.21 -9.98
C LEU A 123 -4.64 -6.83 -10.67
N LYS A 124 -4.88 -7.38 -11.87
CA LYS A 124 -6.11 -7.16 -12.63
C LYS A 124 -7.35 -7.65 -11.88
N ILE A 125 -7.29 -8.83 -11.27
CA ILE A 125 -8.39 -9.38 -10.46
C ILE A 125 -8.67 -8.48 -9.25
N LYS A 126 -7.63 -8.11 -8.50
CA LYS A 126 -7.79 -7.25 -7.32
C LYS A 126 -8.37 -5.87 -7.67
N LEU A 127 -7.89 -5.24 -8.75
CA LEU A 127 -8.47 -3.98 -9.23
C LEU A 127 -9.93 -4.13 -9.65
N LYS A 128 -10.27 -5.23 -10.34
CA LYS A 128 -11.65 -5.51 -10.73
C LYS A 128 -12.57 -5.72 -9.52
N ASN A 129 -12.07 -6.40 -8.47
CA ASN A 129 -12.82 -6.58 -7.22
C ASN A 129 -13.09 -5.24 -6.51
N GLU A 130 -12.19 -4.27 -6.67
CA GLU A 130 -12.39 -2.88 -6.22
C GLU A 130 -13.21 -2.02 -7.20
N GLY A 131 -13.71 -2.58 -8.31
CA GLY A 131 -14.49 -1.84 -9.32
C GLY A 131 -13.67 -0.93 -10.23
N HIS A 132 -12.35 -1.12 -10.28
CA HIS A 132 -11.43 -0.29 -11.05
C HIS A 132 -10.79 -1.01 -12.23
N MET A 133 -10.37 -0.22 -13.23
CA MET A 133 -9.54 -0.68 -14.35
C MET A 133 -8.26 0.13 -14.36
N PHE A 134 -7.11 -0.52 -14.59
CA PHE A 134 -5.81 0.15 -14.60
C PHE A 134 -5.76 1.35 -15.56
N SER A 135 -6.28 1.20 -16.78
CA SER A 135 -6.32 2.28 -17.77
C SER A 135 -7.13 3.50 -17.29
N ARG A 136 -8.26 3.28 -16.58
CA ARG A 136 -9.05 4.35 -15.99
C ARG A 136 -8.31 5.04 -14.86
N LEU A 137 -7.65 4.28 -13.98
CA LEU A 137 -6.85 4.86 -12.90
C LEU A 137 -5.71 5.74 -13.44
N LEU A 138 -4.97 5.25 -14.44
CA LEU A 138 -3.91 6.01 -15.08
C LEU A 138 -4.45 7.29 -15.74
N LEU A 139 -5.59 7.20 -16.41
CA LEU A 139 -6.22 8.35 -17.02
C LEU A 139 -6.65 9.40 -15.98
N GLU A 140 -7.40 8.97 -14.95
CA GLU A 140 -7.89 9.84 -13.88
C GLU A 140 -6.74 10.60 -13.21
N GLU A 141 -5.64 9.92 -12.92
CA GLU A 141 -4.45 10.53 -12.30
C GLU A 141 -3.79 11.55 -13.21
N ARG A 142 -3.62 11.24 -14.51
CA ARG A 142 -3.03 12.16 -15.48
C ARG A 142 -3.88 13.42 -15.66
N MET A 143 -5.20 13.25 -15.76
CA MET A 143 -6.13 14.38 -15.90
C MET A 143 -6.20 15.22 -14.64
N ARG A 144 -6.14 14.60 -13.45
CA ARG A 144 -6.06 15.35 -12.19
C ARG A 144 -4.82 16.25 -12.14
N VAL A 145 -3.66 15.73 -12.55
CA VAL A 145 -2.41 16.53 -12.62
C VAL A 145 -2.53 17.64 -13.67
N ALA A 146 -3.12 17.35 -14.84
CA ALA A 146 -3.34 18.34 -15.87
C ALA A 146 -4.23 19.51 -15.39
N VAL A 147 -5.35 19.20 -14.74
CA VAL A 147 -6.26 20.20 -14.15
C VAL A 147 -5.50 21.08 -13.15
N ASN A 148 -4.71 20.47 -12.25
CA ASN A 148 -3.91 21.22 -11.29
C ASN A 148 -2.91 22.17 -12.00
N MET A 149 -2.20 21.70 -13.02
CA MET A 149 -1.24 22.54 -13.77
C MET A 149 -1.92 23.73 -14.47
N LEU A 150 -3.09 23.49 -15.08
CA LEU A 150 -3.87 24.51 -15.77
C LEU A 150 -4.43 25.54 -14.80
N CYS A 151 -5.00 25.10 -13.67
CA CYS A 151 -5.54 25.98 -12.63
C CYS A 151 -4.44 26.83 -11.98
N SER A 152 -3.27 26.25 -11.72
CA SER A 152 -2.14 26.96 -11.12
C SER A 152 -1.34 27.80 -12.11
N ARG A 153 -1.73 27.90 -13.39
CA ARG A 153 -1.01 28.61 -14.47
C ARG A 153 0.46 28.18 -14.65
N HIS A 154 0.76 26.91 -14.37
CA HIS A 154 2.13 26.34 -14.48
C HIS A 154 2.48 25.87 -15.91
N GLY A 155 1.61 26.16 -16.89
CA GLY A 155 1.78 25.83 -18.31
C GLY A 155 0.44 25.76 -19.05
N TYR A 156 0.50 25.70 -20.37
CA TYR A 156 -0.66 25.52 -21.25
C TYR A 156 -0.28 24.67 -22.46
N GLY A 157 -1.28 24.17 -23.19
CA GLY A 157 -1.06 23.51 -24.49
C GLY A 157 -0.26 22.21 -24.39
N GLN A 158 0.50 21.93 -25.46
CA GLN A 158 1.36 20.74 -25.61
C GLN A 158 2.26 20.49 -24.39
N ALA A 159 2.76 21.55 -23.74
CA ALA A 159 3.63 21.40 -22.57
C ALA A 159 2.95 20.73 -21.36
N VAL A 160 1.64 20.95 -21.17
CA VAL A 160 0.87 20.26 -20.12
C VAL A 160 0.61 18.81 -20.50
N ALA A 161 0.29 18.56 -21.77
CA ALA A 161 0.08 17.20 -22.29
C ALA A 161 1.33 16.33 -22.09
N GLU A 162 2.50 16.84 -22.48
CA GLU A 162 3.79 16.14 -22.32
C GLU A 162 4.11 15.86 -20.85
N LYS A 163 3.94 16.87 -19.97
CA LYS A 163 4.13 16.70 -18.52
C LYS A 163 3.19 15.67 -17.90
N CYS A 164 2.02 15.45 -18.49
CA CYS A 164 1.07 14.43 -18.05
C CYS A 164 1.26 13.08 -18.79
N GLY A 165 2.31 12.92 -19.59
CA GLY A 165 2.65 11.66 -20.27
C GLY A 165 1.87 11.41 -21.56
N TYR A 166 1.37 12.46 -22.21
CA TYR A 166 0.74 12.40 -23.52
C TYR A 166 1.71 12.89 -24.60
N SER A 167 1.91 12.06 -25.63
CA SER A 167 2.73 12.41 -26.80
C SER A 167 1.98 13.30 -27.81
N SER A 168 0.65 13.33 -27.75
CA SER A 168 -0.20 14.07 -28.68
C SER A 168 -1.15 15.01 -27.94
N TRP A 169 -1.07 16.30 -28.27
CA TRP A 169 -2.02 17.32 -27.82
C TRP A 169 -3.45 17.02 -28.27
N SER A 170 -3.65 16.58 -29.51
CA SER A 170 -4.98 16.23 -30.01
C SER A 170 -5.61 15.11 -29.20
N TYR A 171 -4.83 14.08 -28.87
CA TYR A 171 -5.31 13.01 -28.01
C TYR A 171 -5.59 13.52 -26.60
N PHE A 172 -4.71 14.34 -26.03
CA PHE A 172 -4.90 14.93 -24.71
C PHE A 172 -6.20 15.74 -24.59
N ILE A 173 -6.59 16.53 -25.60
CA ILE A 173 -7.86 17.27 -25.60
C ILE A 173 -9.07 16.34 -25.76
N SER A 174 -8.91 15.22 -26.49
CA SER A 174 -10.03 14.33 -26.82
C SER A 174 -10.51 13.45 -25.67
N VAL A 175 -9.71 13.32 -24.61
CA VAL A 175 -9.98 12.46 -23.46
C VAL A 175 -10.63 13.26 -22.34
#